data_AF-A0A2G2BD26-F1
#
_entry.id   AF-A0A2G2BD26-F1
#
_cell.length_a   1.000
_cell.length_b   1.000
_cell.length_c   1.000
_cell.angle_alpha   90.00
_cell.angle_beta   90.00
_cell.angle_gamma   90.00
#
_symmetry.space_group_name_H-M   'P 1'
#
loop_
_entity.id
_entity.type
_entity.pdbx_description
1 polymer ?
#
loop_
_entity_poly.entity_id
_entity_poly.type
_entity_poly.pdbx_seq_one_letter_code
_entity_poly.pdbx_strand_id
1 'polypeptide(L)'
;MKSVALIYVSTVLLSACQQVPFGAGAGSLPLMSGYRNRADKCVRVGENEFTNQYLEDGADLVGCPMGYEGTGLFVFETEASQLADAQGYVLFSVPRRSLVN
;
A
#
# COMPACT_ATOMS: atom_id res chain seq x y z
N MET A 1 -51.88 -33.05 -28.86
CA MET A 1 -51.73 -31.84 -28.00
C MET A 1 -50.30 -31.88 -27.47
N LYS A 2 -49.42 -30.98 -27.93
CA LYS A 2 -47.96 -31.03 -27.69
C LYS A 2 -47.64 -30.20 -26.45
N SER A 3 -47.18 -30.83 -25.37
CA SER A 3 -46.69 -30.13 -24.18
C SER A 3 -45.25 -29.69 -24.43
N VAL A 4 -45.05 -28.38 -24.58
CA VAL A 4 -43.72 -27.76 -24.68
C VAL A 4 -43.25 -27.46 -23.26
N ALA A 5 -42.24 -28.17 -22.79
CA ALA A 5 -41.57 -27.88 -21.53
C ALA A 5 -40.60 -26.71 -21.75
N LEU A 6 -40.93 -25.56 -21.17
CA LEU A 6 -40.07 -24.37 -21.11
C LEU A 6 -38.93 -24.62 -20.14
N ILE A 7 -37.72 -24.84 -20.68
CA ILE A 7 -36.48 -24.94 -19.89
C ILE A 7 -36.05 -23.52 -19.53
N TYR A 8 -36.22 -23.14 -18.26
CA TYR A 8 -35.65 -21.92 -17.69
C TYR A 8 -34.13 -22.10 -17.55
N VAL A 9 -33.37 -21.54 -18.49
CA VAL A 9 -31.91 -21.45 -18.39
C VAL A 9 -31.58 -20.20 -17.59
N SER A 10 -31.41 -20.34 -16.27
CA SER A 10 -30.87 -19.29 -15.42
C SER A 10 -29.35 -19.21 -15.62
N THR A 11 -28.90 -18.28 -16.45
CA THR A 11 -27.48 -17.95 -16.61
C THR A 11 -26.98 -17.20 -15.38
N VAL A 12 -26.29 -17.92 -14.50
CA VAL A 12 -25.51 -17.32 -13.40
C VAL A 12 -24.25 -16.72 -14.02
N LEU A 13 -24.23 -15.39 -14.17
CA LEU A 13 -23.04 -14.64 -14.54
C LEU A 13 -22.07 -14.66 -13.35
N LEU A 14 -21.10 -15.58 -13.36
CA LEU A 14 -19.96 -15.51 -12.46
C LEU A 14 -19.11 -14.30 -12.87
N SER A 15 -19.30 -13.18 -12.16
CA SER A 15 -18.35 -12.07 -12.15
C SER A 15 -17.04 -12.57 -11.55
N ALA A 16 -16.06 -12.90 -12.40
CA ALA A 16 -14.71 -13.15 -11.93
C ALA A 16 -14.09 -11.81 -11.50
N CYS A 17 -13.85 -11.62 -10.20
CA CYS A 17 -12.88 -10.63 -9.77
C CYS A 17 -11.53 -11.02 -10.37
N GLN A 18 -11.10 -10.35 -11.44
CA GLN A 18 -9.70 -10.46 -11.88
C GLN A 18 -8.84 -9.93 -10.74
N GLN A 19 -8.12 -10.83 -10.08
CA GLN A 19 -7.03 -10.47 -9.20
C GLN A 19 -5.94 -9.88 -10.10
N VAL A 20 -5.85 -8.55 -10.12
CA VAL A 20 -4.68 -7.90 -10.71
C VAL A 20 -3.47 -8.43 -9.93
N PRO A 21 -2.49 -9.06 -10.59
CA PRO A 21 -1.32 -9.56 -9.87
C PRO A 21 -0.66 -8.39 -9.15
N PHE A 22 -0.63 -8.47 -7.83
CA PHE A 22 0.10 -7.55 -6.96
C PHE A 22 1.56 -7.54 -7.43
N GLY A 23 2.00 -6.40 -7.99
CA GLY A 23 3.41 -6.21 -8.38
C GLY A 23 3.76 -6.39 -9.87
N ALA A 24 2.81 -6.64 -10.77
CA ALA A 24 3.13 -6.79 -12.21
C ALA A 24 3.45 -5.48 -12.95
N GLY A 25 3.27 -4.32 -12.33
CA GLY A 25 3.54 -2.99 -12.90
C GLY A 25 4.39 -2.05 -12.03
N ALA A 26 4.99 -2.55 -10.94
CA ALA A 26 5.67 -1.68 -9.99
C ALA A 26 7.05 -1.26 -10.52
N GLY A 27 7.15 -0.09 -11.14
CA GLY A 27 8.44 0.61 -11.26
C GLY A 27 9.14 0.78 -9.91
N SER A 28 10.38 1.30 -9.92
CA SER A 28 11.13 1.59 -8.69
C SER A 28 10.28 2.38 -7.69
N LEU A 29 10.38 2.10 -6.38
CA LEU A 29 9.72 2.93 -5.37
C LEU A 29 10.06 4.41 -5.60
N PRO A 30 9.08 5.33 -5.60
CA PRO A 30 9.31 6.76 -5.78
C PRO A 30 9.87 7.38 -4.49
N LEU A 31 11.12 7.06 -4.18
CA LEU A 31 11.83 7.54 -2.99
C LEU A 31 12.12 9.04 -3.09
N MET A 32 11.87 9.77 -2.00
CA MET A 32 12.10 11.21 -1.89
C MET A 32 13.25 11.50 -0.90
N SER A 33 13.22 12.65 -0.21
CA SER A 33 14.17 12.97 0.85
C SER A 33 13.87 12.23 2.16
N GLY A 34 14.84 12.22 3.08
CA GLY A 34 14.66 11.73 4.45
C GLY A 34 13.43 12.33 5.14
N TYR A 35 12.79 11.51 5.98
CA TYR A 35 11.48 11.78 6.57
C TYR A 35 11.50 12.82 7.70
N ARG A 36 12.22 12.55 8.81
CA ARG A 36 12.32 13.48 9.95
C ARG A 36 13.20 14.69 9.64
N ASN A 37 14.23 14.46 8.83
CA ASN A 37 15.14 15.47 8.30
C ASN A 37 15.81 14.94 7.03
N ARG A 38 16.52 15.79 6.29
CA ARG A 38 17.15 15.41 5.01
C ARG A 38 18.16 14.26 5.10
N ALA A 39 18.79 14.05 6.26
CA ALA A 39 19.77 13.00 6.48
C ALA A 39 19.18 11.69 7.03
N ASP A 40 17.87 11.67 7.31
CA ASP A 40 17.18 10.48 7.80
C ASP A 40 17.28 9.34 6.77
N LYS A 41 17.56 8.14 7.26
CA LYS A 41 17.65 6.94 6.41
C LYS A 41 16.28 6.43 6.00
N CYS A 42 15.27 6.65 6.83
CA CYS A 42 13.88 6.45 6.44
C CYS A 42 13.44 7.65 5.59
N VAL A 43 12.88 7.39 4.41
CA VAL A 43 12.58 8.39 3.39
C VAL A 43 11.09 8.41 3.05
N ARG A 44 10.56 9.59 2.68
CA ARG A 44 9.20 9.67 2.14
C ARG A 44 9.10 8.88 0.83
N VAL A 45 7.99 8.20 0.63
CA VAL A 45 7.69 7.46 -0.60
C VAL A 45 6.46 8.07 -1.27
N GLY A 46 6.61 8.46 -2.53
CA GLY A 46 5.53 9.01 -3.33
C GLY A 46 4.56 7.96 -3.88
N GLU A 47 3.70 8.40 -4.78
CA GLU A 47 2.70 7.57 -5.47
C GLU A 47 3.27 6.90 -6.72
N ASN A 48 2.97 5.62 -6.90
CA ASN A 48 3.03 4.90 -8.17
C ASN A 48 1.96 3.79 -8.19
N GLU A 49 1.95 2.96 -9.24
CA GLU A 49 0.97 1.85 -9.38
C GLU A 49 0.95 0.88 -8.19
N PHE A 50 2.05 0.76 -7.45
CA PHE A 50 2.18 -0.11 -6.28
C PHE A 50 1.88 0.60 -4.95
N THR A 51 2.30 1.86 -4.80
CA THR A 51 2.18 2.60 -3.53
C THR A 51 0.90 3.38 -3.38
N ASN A 52 0.12 3.57 -4.44
CA ASN A 52 -1.15 4.33 -4.40
C ASN A 52 -2.14 3.80 -3.34
N GLN A 53 -2.18 2.49 -3.13
CA GLN A 53 -3.03 1.81 -2.14
C GLN A 53 -2.64 2.06 -0.68
N TYR A 54 -1.46 2.65 -0.44
CA TYR A 54 -0.93 2.94 0.89
C TYR A 54 -0.96 4.43 1.23
N LEU A 55 -1.40 5.28 0.30
CA LEU A 55 -1.48 6.72 0.53
C LEU A 55 -2.81 7.09 1.19
N GLU A 56 -2.72 7.73 2.35
CA GLU A 56 -3.87 8.15 3.13
C GLU A 56 -3.75 9.62 3.56
N ASP A 57 -4.90 10.27 3.75
CA ASP A 57 -4.96 11.71 4.11
C ASP A 57 -4.48 12.00 5.54
N GLY A 58 -4.45 10.98 6.41
CA GLY A 58 -4.05 11.09 7.81
C GLY A 58 -2.61 10.69 8.12
N ALA A 59 -1.85 10.20 7.14
CA ALA A 59 -0.51 9.69 7.38
C ALA A 59 0.44 10.00 6.22
N ASP A 60 1.72 9.78 6.48
CA ASP A 60 2.78 9.80 5.49
C ASP A 60 3.22 8.37 5.17
N LEU A 61 3.43 8.05 3.90
CA LEU A 61 4.07 6.80 3.49
C LEU A 61 5.59 6.96 3.55
N VAL A 62 6.24 6.10 4.35
CA VAL A 62 7.68 6.15 4.61
C VAL A 62 8.31 4.79 4.37
N GLY A 63 9.47 4.78 3.70
CA GLY A 63 10.27 3.57 3.49
C GLY A 63 11.56 3.63 4.31
N CYS A 64 11.80 2.63 5.14
CA CYS A 64 13.10 2.43 5.80
C CYS A 64 13.86 1.30 5.09
N PRO A 65 15.17 1.44 4.80
CA PRO A 65 15.96 0.35 4.22
C PRO A 65 15.86 -0.90 5.07
N MET A 66 15.67 -2.06 4.44
CA MET A 66 15.65 -3.34 5.15
C MET A 66 16.94 -3.55 5.94
N GLY A 67 16.81 -4.00 7.19
CA GLY A 67 17.95 -4.21 8.08
C GLY A 67 18.59 -2.93 8.63
N TYR A 68 18.01 -1.75 8.39
CA TYR A 68 18.47 -0.52 9.03
C TYR A 68 18.27 -0.60 10.55
N GLU A 69 19.36 -0.51 11.31
CA GLU A 69 19.36 -0.63 12.78
C GLU A 69 18.47 0.42 13.48
N GLY A 70 18.28 1.59 12.86
CA GLY A 70 17.44 2.65 13.41
C GLY A 70 15.94 2.45 13.22
N THR A 71 15.50 1.37 12.55
CA THR A 71 14.07 1.14 12.26
C THR A 71 13.23 0.99 13.53
N GLY A 72 13.73 0.31 14.55
CA GLY A 72 13.00 0.15 15.82
C GLY A 72 12.75 1.47 16.54
N LEU A 73 13.76 2.34 16.59
CA LEU A 73 13.61 3.68 17.18
C LEU A 73 12.69 4.56 16.32
N PHE A 74 12.81 4.48 15.00
CA PHE A 74 11.92 5.19 14.07
C PHE A 74 10.44 4.83 14.33
N VAL A 75 10.11 3.54 14.41
CA VAL A 75 8.75 3.06 14.70
C VAL A 75 8.25 3.59 16.04
N PHE A 76 9.10 3.54 17.07
CA PHE A 76 8.76 4.04 18.40
C PHE A 76 8.48 5.55 18.44
N GLU A 77 9.36 6.36 17.84
CA GLU A 77 9.24 7.83 17.89
C GLU A 77 8.09 8.38 17.03
N THR A 78 7.77 7.68 15.94
CA THR A 78 6.81 8.16 14.94
C THR A 78 5.46 7.46 14.99
N GLU A 79 5.30 6.46 15.88
CA GLU A 79 4.10 5.64 15.98
C GLU A 79 3.78 4.92 14.66
N ALA A 80 4.82 4.55 13.91
CA ALA A 80 4.69 4.00 12.57
C ALA A 80 4.11 2.58 12.58
N SER A 81 3.26 2.28 11.60
CA SER A 81 2.70 0.94 11.37
C SER A 81 3.23 0.33 10.07
N GLN A 82 3.76 -0.89 10.13
CA GLN A 82 4.28 -1.58 8.94
C GLN A 82 3.14 -1.96 8.00
N LEU A 83 3.34 -1.72 6.70
CA LEU A 83 2.37 -2.00 5.65
C LEU A 83 2.81 -3.14 4.73
N ALA A 84 4.06 -3.09 4.26
CA ALA A 84 4.58 -4.04 3.28
C ALA A 84 6.11 -4.03 3.22
N ASP A 85 6.69 -5.12 2.72
CA ASP A 85 8.10 -5.18 2.34
C ASP A 85 8.20 -5.08 0.81
N ALA A 86 8.99 -4.16 0.29
CA ALA A 86 9.10 -3.92 -1.14
C ALA A 86 10.45 -3.32 -1.53
N GLN A 87 11.08 -3.91 -2.55
CA GLN A 87 12.22 -3.32 -3.26
C GLN A 87 13.40 -2.89 -2.35
N GLY A 88 13.67 -3.66 -1.29
CA GLY A 88 14.75 -3.37 -0.33
C GLY A 88 14.36 -2.42 0.81
N TYR A 89 13.08 -2.06 0.93
CA TYR A 89 12.53 -1.22 1.97
C TYR A 89 11.40 -1.93 2.71
N VAL A 90 11.24 -1.58 3.99
CA VAL A 90 10.02 -1.81 4.76
C VAL A 90 9.21 -0.53 4.69
N LEU A 91 7.97 -0.61 4.22
CA LEU A 91 7.04 0.50 4.11
C LEU A 91 6.21 0.64 5.39
N PHE A 92 6.07 1.87 5.84
CA PHE A 92 5.33 2.25 7.02
C PHE A 92 4.33 3.37 6.71
N SER A 93 3.15 3.29 7.35
CA SER A 93 2.29 4.46 7.56
C SER A 93 2.76 5.18 8.82
N VAL A 94 3.00 6.49 8.73
CA VAL A 94 3.34 7.35 9.86
C VAL A 94 2.22 8.36 10.09
N PRO A 95 1.46 8.28 11.20
CA PRO A 95 0.38 9.21 11.48
C PRO A 95 0.86 10.67 11.47
N ARG A 96 0.19 11.51 10.68
CA ARG A 96 0.36 12.97 10.78
C ARG A 96 -0.41 13.42 12.00
N ARG A 97 0.27 14.02 12.98
CA ARG A 97 -0.41 14.66 14.11
C ARG A 97 -1.27 15.80 13.58
N SER A 98 -2.57 15.57 13.47
CA SER A 98 -3.53 16.59 13.10
C SER A 98 -3.70 17.54 14.29
N LEU A 99 -3.31 18.81 14.11
CA LEU A 99 -3.67 19.89 15.03
C LEU A 99 -5.13 20.30 14.78
N VAL A 100 -6.07 19.36 14.88
CA VAL A 100 -7.49 19.69 15.00
C VAL A 100 -7.82 19.74 16.47
N ASN A 101 -7.84 20.98 16.99
CA ASN A 101 -8.50 21.34 18.23
C ASN A 101 -9.93 21.78 17.92
#